data_AF-A0A850MDA1-F1
#
_entry.id   AF-A0A850MDA1-F1
#
_cell.length_a   1.000
_cell.length_b   1.000
_cell.length_c   1.000
_cell.angle_alpha   90.00
_cell.angle_beta   90.00
_cell.angle_gamma   90.00
#
_symmetry.space_group_name_H-M   'P 1'
#
loop_
_entity.id
_entity.type
_entity.pdbx_description
1 polymer ?
#
loop_
_entity_poly.entity_id
_entity_poly.type
_entity_poly.pdbx_seq_one_letter_code
_entity_poly.pdbx_strand_id
1 'polypeptide(L)'
;MSSSIRISKKNHKKLIELAGILQAKLKRTVSIDEAISFILNNESFPGKITDLPDAWDLTDEEVNEIFDTLRNGWKSWTSKKSA
;
A
#
# COMPACT_ATOMS: atom_id res chain seq x y z
N MET A 1 -34.42 -1.23 -0.54
CA MET A 1 -34.44 -1.72 -1.93
C MET A 1 -33.27 -2.67 -2.12
N SER A 2 -33.51 -3.91 -2.55
CA SER A 2 -32.44 -4.90 -2.75
C SER A 2 -31.82 -4.70 -4.13
N SER A 3 -30.78 -3.88 -4.19
CA SER A 3 -29.97 -3.70 -5.41
C SER A 3 -29.00 -4.87 -5.54
N SER A 4 -29.18 -5.73 -6.56
CA SER A 4 -28.24 -6.82 -6.82
C SER A 4 -27.07 -6.33 -7.67
N ILE A 5 -25.84 -6.50 -7.19
CA ILE A 5 -24.63 -6.15 -7.94
C ILE A 5 -24.03 -7.43 -8.54
N ARG A 6 -23.88 -7.45 -9.86
CA ARG A 6 -23.17 -8.55 -10.54
C ARG A 6 -21.67 -8.35 -10.41
N ILE A 7 -21.00 -9.32 -9.78
CA ILE A 7 -19.55 -9.29 -9.57
C ILE A 7 -18.89 -10.19 -10.63
N SER A 8 -17.85 -9.69 -11.30
CA SER A 8 -17.05 -10.50 -12.23
C SER A 8 -16.26 -11.57 -11.47
N LYS A 9 -15.95 -12.71 -12.11
CA LYS A 9 -15.13 -13.76 -11.47
C LYS A 9 -13.78 -13.24 -10.98
N LYS A 10 -13.18 -12.27 -11.70
CA LYS A 10 -11.92 -11.63 -11.33
C LYS A 10 -12.06 -10.83 -10.03
N ASN A 11 -13.10 -10.00 -9.92
CA ASN A 11 -13.33 -9.18 -8.74
C ASN A 11 -13.72 -10.03 -7.52
N HIS A 12 -14.48 -11.11 -7.75
CA HIS A 12 -14.82 -12.07 -6.71
C HIS A 12 -13.59 -12.76 -6.12
N LYS A 13 -12.65 -13.22 -6.96
CA LYS A 13 -11.38 -13.79 -6.49
C LYS A 13 -10.58 -12.80 -5.64
N LYS A 14 -10.52 -11.54 -6.07
CA LYS A 14 -9.80 -10.48 -5.35
C LYS A 14 -10.44 -10.17 -3.99
N LEU A 15 -11.77 -10.23 -3.88
CA LEU A 15 -12.47 -10.10 -2.59
C LEU A 15 -12.16 -11.26 -1.65
N ILE A 16 -12.08 -12.49 -2.16
CA ILE A 16 -11.69 -13.66 -1.35
C ILE A 16 -10.27 -13.52 -0.81
N GLU A 17 -9.34 -13.11 -1.66
CA GLU A 17 -7.94 -12.89 -1.28
C GLU A 17 -7.82 -11.85 -0.15
N LEU A 18 -8.52 -10.73 -0.29
CA LEU A 18 -8.56 -9.68 0.73
C LEU A 18 -9.19 -10.15 2.05
N ALA A 19 -10.26 -10.95 1.97
CA ALA A 19 -10.86 -11.57 3.16
C ALA A 19 -9.88 -12.50 3.87
N GLY A 20 -9.07 -13.27 3.13
CA GLY A 20 -8.00 -14.11 3.69
C GLY A 20 -6.93 -13.31 4.43
N ILE A 21 -6.50 -12.18 3.85
CA ILE A 21 -5.54 -11.27 4.49
C ILE A 21 -6.14 -10.67 5.79
N LEU A 22 -7.39 -10.22 5.75
CA LEU A 22 -8.06 -9.70 6.95
C LEU A 22 -8.23 -10.77 8.03
N GLN A 23 -8.57 -12.01 7.63
CA GLN A 23 -8.77 -13.11 8.55
C GLN A 23 -7.46 -13.47 9.26
N ALA A 24 -6.33 -13.47 8.53
CA ALA A 24 -5.01 -13.67 9.13
C ALA A 24 -4.66 -12.56 10.13
N LYS A 25 -4.96 -11.30 9.79
CA LYS A 25 -4.68 -10.13 10.65
C LYS A 25 -5.56 -10.08 11.91
N LEU A 26 -6.85 -10.39 11.79
CA LEU A 26 -7.83 -10.30 12.87
C LEU A 26 -8.01 -11.62 13.64
N LYS A 27 -7.42 -12.72 13.17
CA LYS A 27 -7.54 -14.09 13.73
C LYS A 27 -8.99 -14.55 13.95
N ARG A 28 -9.93 -14.04 13.15
CA ARG A 28 -11.35 -14.39 13.19
C ARG A 28 -11.93 -14.45 11.78
N THR A 29 -13.03 -15.17 11.62
CA THR A 29 -13.80 -15.12 10.38
C THR A 29 -14.33 -13.71 10.13
N VAL A 30 -14.30 -13.29 8.87
CA VAL A 30 -14.60 -11.92 8.46
C VAL A 30 -15.73 -11.98 7.45
N SER A 31 -16.72 -11.10 7.60
CA SER A 31 -17.81 -11.04 6.63
C SER A 31 -17.37 -10.33 5.34
N ILE A 32 -18.08 -10.57 4.23
CA ILE A 32 -17.86 -9.85 2.98
C ILE A 32 -18.08 -8.33 3.19
N ASP A 33 -19.05 -7.96 4.02
CA ASP A 33 -19.39 -6.57 4.30
C ASP A 33 -18.29 -5.87 5.11
N GLU A 34 -17.67 -6.58 6.05
CA GLU A 34 -16.47 -6.12 6.76
C GLU A 34 -15.26 -5.99 5.82
N ALA A 35 -15.07 -6.94 4.89
CA ALA A 35 -14.00 -6.86 3.90
C ALA A 35 -14.20 -5.66 2.95
N ILE A 36 -15.43 -5.40 2.50
CA ILE A 36 -15.77 -4.24 1.67
C ILE A 36 -15.59 -2.94 2.46
N SER A 37 -16.11 -2.88 3.69
CA SER A 37 -15.94 -1.72 4.58
C SER A 37 -14.48 -1.43 4.85
N PHE A 38 -13.65 -2.46 5.01
CA PHE A 38 -12.22 -2.31 5.17
C PHE A 38 -11.58 -1.71 3.91
N ILE A 39 -11.97 -2.16 2.71
CA ILE A 39 -11.45 -1.60 1.44
C ILE A 39 -11.89 -0.13 1.25
N LEU A 40 -13.13 0.20 1.62
CA LEU A 40 -13.67 1.55 1.47
C LEU A 40 -13.11 2.53 2.50
N ASN A 41 -12.87 2.07 3.74
CA ASN A 41 -12.42 2.92 4.84
C ASN A 41 -10.90 2.96 4.99
N ASN A 42 -10.20 1.86 4.65
CA ASN A 42 -8.76 1.87 4.56
C ASN A 42 -8.37 2.20 3.13
N GLU A 43 -8.04 3.47 2.94
CA GLU A 43 -7.31 3.93 1.78
C GLU A 43 -6.05 3.10 1.50
N SER A 44 -5.45 2.47 2.51
CA SER A 44 -4.32 1.54 2.37
C SER A 44 -4.77 0.17 1.89
N PHE A 45 -5.07 0.07 0.60
CA PHE A 45 -5.02 -1.19 -0.14
C PHE A 45 -3.56 -1.69 -0.14
N PRO A 46 -3.28 -3.01 -0.09
CA PRO A 46 -1.94 -3.51 -0.36
C PRO A 46 -1.55 -3.07 -1.78
N GLY A 47 -0.68 -2.07 -1.88
CA GLY A 47 -0.33 -1.37 -3.13
C GLY A 47 -0.59 0.14 -3.16
N LYS A 48 -1.12 0.76 -2.10
CA LYS A 48 -1.02 2.23 -1.92
C LYS A 48 0.37 2.51 -1.32
N ILE A 49 1.07 3.49 -1.89
CA ILE A 49 2.47 3.90 -1.61
C ILE A 49 2.76 4.12 -0.10
N THR A 50 1.73 4.17 0.74
CA THR A 50 1.80 4.34 2.19
C THR A 50 2.20 3.08 2.97
N ASP A 51 2.16 1.87 2.39
CA ASP A 51 2.72 0.65 3.00
C ASP A 51 4.19 0.46 2.58
N LEU A 52 5.04 1.33 3.12
CA LEU A 52 6.46 1.44 2.79
C LEU A 52 7.40 0.33 3.33
N PRO A 53 7.10 -0.45 4.40
CA PRO A 53 8.10 -1.40 4.90
C PRO A 53 8.38 -2.58 3.96
N ASP A 54 7.37 -3.06 3.23
CA ASP A 54 7.43 -4.30 2.43
C ASP A 54 7.44 -4.05 0.91
N ALA A 55 7.27 -2.80 0.46
CA ALA A 55 7.13 -2.46 -0.97
C ALA A 55 8.44 -2.05 -1.66
N TRP A 56 9.54 -1.98 -0.92
CA TRP A 56 10.84 -1.53 -1.41
C TRP A 56 11.83 -2.69 -1.41
N ASP A 57 11.69 -3.61 -2.36
CA ASP A 57 12.75 -4.57 -2.69
C ASP A 57 13.80 -3.80 -3.50
N LEU A 58 14.63 -3.02 -2.82
CA LEU A 58 15.73 -2.26 -3.41
C LEU A 58 17.02 -3.07 -3.32
N THR A 59 17.78 -3.05 -4.41
CA THR A 59 19.15 -3.54 -4.42
C THR A 59 20.09 -2.54 -3.73
N ASP A 60 21.22 -3.03 -3.22
CA ASP A 60 22.24 -2.18 -2.57
C ASP A 60 22.75 -1.06 -3.49
N GLU A 61 22.73 -1.30 -4.81
CA GLU A 61 23.13 -0.31 -5.82
C GLU A 61 22.12 0.84 -5.91
N GLU A 62 20.82 0.53 -5.98
CA GLU A 62 19.74 1.52 -5.98
C GLU A 62 19.71 2.34 -4.69
N VAL A 63 19.98 1.69 -3.53
CA VAL A 63 20.09 2.38 -2.25
C VAL A 63 21.22 3.41 -2.28
N ASN A 64 22.39 3.03 -2.79
CA ASN A 64 23.54 3.95 -2.89
C ASN A 64 23.26 5.14 -3.81
N GLU A 65 22.62 4.91 -4.97
CA GLU A 65 22.26 5.98 -5.90
C GLU A 65 21.27 6.98 -5.27
N ILE A 66 20.26 6.48 -4.55
CA ILE A 66 19.29 7.31 -3.82
C ILE A 66 20.02 8.16 -2.76
N PHE A 67 20.92 7.55 -1.99
CA PHE A 67 21.66 8.26 -0.95
C PHE A 67 22.59 9.34 -1.52
N ASP A 68 23.30 9.06 -2.62
CA ASP A 68 24.17 10.04 -3.26
C ASP A 68 23.39 11.20 -3.86
N THR A 69 22.23 10.91 -4.46
CA THR A 69 21.32 11.93 -5.00
C THR A 69 20.79 12.85 -3.90
N LEU A 70 20.33 12.26 -2.78
CA LEU A 70 19.87 13.02 -1.62
C LEU A 70 21.00 13.86 -1.01
N ARG A 71 22.20 13.29 -0.88
CA ARG A 71 23.36 13.99 -0.30
C ARG A 71 23.76 15.19 -1.14
N ASN A 72 23.76 15.05 -2.46
CA ASN A 72 24.09 16.13 -3.39
C ASN A 72 22.99 17.20 -3.42
N GLY A 73 21.72 16.79 -3.42
CA GLY A 73 20.58 17.68 -3.28
C GLY A 73 20.63 18.48 -1.97
N TRP A 74 20.94 17.82 -0.85
CA TRP A 74 21.05 18.45 0.46
C TRP A 74 22.18 19.48 0.53
N LYS A 75 23.36 19.14 -0.01
CA LYS A 75 24.48 20.09 -0.13
C LYS A 75 24.06 21.35 -0.88
N SER A 76 23.38 21.19 -2.02
CA SER A 76 22.91 22.31 -2.85
C SER A 76 21.89 23.20 -2.14
N TRP A 77 21.10 22.62 -1.24
CA TRP A 77 20.10 23.34 -0.45
C TRP A 77 20.74 24.13 0.68
N THR A 78 21.74 23.56 1.35
CA THR A 78 22.48 24.24 2.44
C THR A 78 23.37 25.39 1.94
N SER A 79 23.92 25.28 0.73
CA SER A 79 24.75 26.34 0.13
C SER A 79 23.98 27.61 -0.26
N LYS A 80 22.64 27.56 -0.31
CA LYS A 80 21.80 28.74 -0.59
C LYS A 80 21.46 29.60 0.65
N LYS A 81 21.87 29.20 1.86
CA LYS A 81 21.62 29.96 3.10
C LYS A 81 22.77 30.89 3.52
N SER A 82 23.77 31.08 2.69
CA SER A 82 24.88 32.02 2.93
C SER A 82 25.06 32.95 1.72
N ALA A 83 24.13 33.89 1.57
CA ALA A 83 24.27 35.14 0.82
C ALA A 83 23.33 36.18 1.44
#